data_AF-A0A7Z7HPE0-F1
#
_entry.id   AF-A0A7Z7HPE0-F1
#
_cell.length_a   1.000
_cell.length_b   1.000
_cell.length_c   1.000
_cell.angle_alpha   90.00
_cell.angle_beta   90.00
_cell.angle_gamma   90.00
#
_symmetry.space_group_name_H-M   'P 1'
#
loop_
_entity.id
_entity.type
_entity.pdbx_description
1 polymer ?
#
loop_
_entity_poly.entity_id
_entity_poly.type
_entity_poly.pdbx_seq_one_letter_code
_entity_poly.pdbx_strand_id
1 'polypeptide(L)' 'MSMFWKKPIRCGDPAWYGLDFAIDDARIPESIRASIAHDYRPGYTLYFANTDEGGEWWLLDEAGDIVEAYWLV' A
#
# COMPACT_ATOMS: atom_id res chain seq x y z
N MET A 1 -22.59 -4.49 -17.94
CA MET A 1 -22.18 -3.60 -16.84
C MET A 1 -20.67 -3.45 -16.90
N SER A 2 -20.15 -2.35 -17.44
CA SER A 2 -18.72 -2.03 -17.31
C SER A 2 -18.48 -1.51 -15.90
N MET A 3 -17.88 -2.33 -15.04
CA MET A 3 -17.24 -1.82 -13.83
C MET A 3 -16.01 -1.03 -14.29
N PHE A 4 -16.06 0.29 -14.17
CA PHE A 4 -14.92 1.17 -14.44
C PHE A 4 -13.89 0.96 -13.34
N TRP A 5 -13.01 -0.04 -13.50
CA TRP A 5 -11.81 -0.13 -12.66
C TRP A 5 -10.95 1.08 -13.00
N LYS A 6 -10.83 2.02 -12.06
CA LYS A 6 -9.92 3.15 -12.24
C LYS A 6 -8.50 2.59 -12.34
N LYS A 7 -7.75 3.04 -13.35
CA LYS A 7 -6.34 2.65 -13.48
C LYS A 7 -5.59 3.14 -12.25
N PRO A 8 -4.71 2.32 -11.65
CA PRO A 8 -3.87 2.78 -10.57
C PRO A 8 -3.07 4.02 -10.98
N ILE A 9 -3.01 5.00 -10.09
CA ILE A 9 -2.13 6.16 -10.20
C ILE A 9 -0.78 5.72 -9.65
N ARG A 10 0.28 5.86 -10.45
CA ARG A 10 1.63 5.53 -9.99
C ARG A 10 1.98 6.40 -8.79
N CYS A 11 2.20 5.77 -7.64
CA CYS A 11 2.62 6.42 -6.40
C CYS A 11 3.83 5.69 -5.81
N GLY A 12 4.61 6.40 -5.00
CA GLY A 12 5.86 5.90 -4.44
C GLY A 12 7.05 5.96 -5.39
N ASP A 13 8.25 6.00 -4.82
CA ASP A 13 9.51 5.95 -5.57
C ASP A 13 9.87 4.48 -5.87
N PRO A 14 10.17 4.11 -7.13
CA PRO A 14 10.62 2.74 -7.45
C PRO A 14 11.82 2.26 -6.61
N ALA A 15 12.67 3.18 -6.12
CA ALA A 15 13.79 2.85 -5.24
C ALA A 15 13.37 2.33 -3.86
N TRP A 16 12.09 2.48 -3.49
CA TRP A 16 11.54 1.97 -2.24
C TRP A 16 11.15 0.50 -2.30
N TYR A 17 11.27 -0.15 -3.45
CA TYR A 17 10.95 -1.56 -3.58
C TYR A 17 11.71 -2.40 -2.56
N GLY A 18 10.99 -3.24 -1.81
CA GLY A 18 11.61 -4.09 -0.80
C GLY A 18 11.73 -3.44 0.58
N LEU A 19 11.26 -2.20 0.76
CA LEU A 19 11.33 -1.49 2.04
C LEU A 19 10.01 -1.56 2.81
N ASP A 20 10.15 -1.59 4.13
CA ASP A 20 9.05 -1.48 5.09
C ASP A 20 8.91 -0.05 5.62
N PHE A 21 7.68 0.32 5.91
CA PHE A 21 7.27 1.65 6.33
C PHE A 21 6.33 1.56 7.52
N ALA A 22 6.46 2.52 8.44
CA ALA A 22 5.44 2.74 9.46
C ALA A 22 4.14 3.21 8.81
N ILE A 23 3.00 2.86 9.40
CA ILE A 23 1.68 3.17 8.84
C ILE A 23 1.37 4.66 8.75
N ASP A 24 2.02 5.47 9.58
CA ASP A 24 1.90 6.92 9.62
C ASP A 24 2.98 7.64 8.79
N ASP A 25 3.78 6.90 8.02
CA ASP A 25 4.84 7.47 7.21
C ASP A 25 4.27 8.48 6.19
N ALA A 26 4.84 9.68 6.19
CA ALA A 26 4.40 10.79 5.35
C ALA A 26 4.55 10.51 3.84
N ARG A 27 5.41 9.55 3.46
CA ARG A 27 5.63 9.13 2.07
C ARG A 27 4.45 8.36 1.48
N ILE A 28 3.62 7.75 2.33
CA ILE A 28 2.42 7.03 1.90
C ILE A 28 1.34 8.07 1.54
N PRO A 29 0.64 7.95 0.41
CA PRO A 29 -0.48 8.84 0.10
C PRO A 29 -1.56 8.81 1.19
N GLU A 30 -2.16 9.97 1.49
CA GLU A 30 -3.17 10.09 2.56
C GLU A 30 -4.39 9.19 2.33
N SER A 31 -4.85 9.09 1.08
CA SER A 31 -5.95 8.18 0.72
C SER A 31 -5.62 6.72 0.98
N ILE A 32 -4.36 6.31 0.76
CA ILE A 32 -3.89 4.96 1.07
C ILE A 32 -3.84 4.76 2.58
N ARG A 33 -3.27 5.72 3.34
CA ARG A 33 -3.27 5.65 4.81
C ARG A 33 -4.68 5.56 5.39
N ALA A 34 -5.64 6.29 4.82
CA ALA A 34 -7.03 6.23 5.24
C ALA A 34 -7.64 4.83 5.01
N SER A 35 -7.38 4.22 3.85
CA SER A 35 -7.81 2.83 3.57
C SER A 35 -7.17 1.84 4.54
N ILE A 36 -5.84 1.91 4.74
CA ILE A 36 -5.10 1.02 5.64
C ILE A 36 -5.61 1.13 7.09
N ALA A 37 -6.00 2.33 7.54
CA ALA A 37 -6.49 2.54 8.89
C ALA A 37 -7.73 1.69 9.24
N HIS A 38 -8.50 1.25 8.24
CA HIS A 38 -9.64 0.35 8.45
C HIS A 38 -9.21 -1.08 8.82
N ASP A 39 -8.15 -1.58 8.18
CA ASP A 39 -7.70 -2.97 8.30
C ASP A 39 -6.54 -3.14 9.29
N TYR A 40 -5.87 -2.03 9.64
CA TYR A 40 -4.72 -2.00 10.52
C TYR A 40 -4.98 -2.59 11.91
N ARG A 41 -3.98 -3.32 12.41
CA ARG A 41 -3.87 -3.76 13.81
C ARG A 41 -2.45 -3.46 14.34
N PRO A 42 -2.29 -3.26 15.66
CA PRO A 42 -0.97 -3.07 16.25
C PRO A 42 0.01 -4.17 15.83
N GLY A 43 1.23 -3.79 15.48
CA GLY A 43 2.27 -4.71 15.00
C GLY A 43 2.35 -4.85 13.48
N TYR A 44 1.35 -4.39 12.73
CA TYR A 44 1.36 -4.47 11.27
C TYR A 44 2.32 -3.43 10.66
N THR A 45 2.88 -3.76 9.51
CA THR A 45 3.81 -2.90 8.74
C THR A 45 3.33 -2.75 7.30
N LEU A 46 3.87 -1.75 6.59
CA LEU A 46 3.62 -1.58 5.16
C LEU A 46 4.86 -1.86 4.34
N TYR A 47 4.74 -2.77 3.38
CA TYR A 47 5.76 -3.07 2.40
C TYR A 47 5.46 -2.40 1.07
N PHE A 48 6.47 -1.82 0.42
CA PHE A 48 6.30 -1.23 -0.91
C PHE A 48 6.72 -2.18 -2.03
N ALA A 49 5.76 -2.54 -2.89
CA ALA A 49 5.95 -3.30 -4.12
C ALA A 49 5.90 -2.36 -5.34
N ASN A 50 7.01 -2.20 -6.05
CA ASN A 50 7.03 -1.50 -7.33
C ASN A 50 6.69 -2.48 -8.46
N THR A 51 5.59 -2.25 -9.14
CA THR A 51 5.10 -3.08 -10.24
C THR A 51 5.09 -2.30 -11.57
N ASP A 52 4.76 -2.99 -12.66
CA ASP A 52 4.54 -2.34 -13.95
C ASP A 52 3.34 -1.39 -13.93
N GLU A 53 2.29 -1.72 -13.16
CA GLU A 53 1.06 -0.94 -13.04
C GLU A 53 1.20 0.26 -12.07
N GLY A 54 2.21 0.25 -11.20
CA GLY A 54 2.49 1.32 -10.26
C GLY A 54 3.09 0.82 -8.93
N GLY A 55 3.22 1.71 -7.96
CA GLY A 55 3.56 1.31 -6.59
C GLY A 55 2.34 0.82 -5.84
N GLU A 56 2.45 -0.39 -5.31
CA GLU A 56 1.46 -1.09 -4.51
C GLU A 56 1.95 -1.17 -3.06
N TRP A 57 1.07 -0.88 -2.10
CA TRP A 57 1.38 -0.86 -0.68
C TRP A 57 0.74 -2.08 -0.01
N TRP A 58 1.55 -3.02 0.46
CA TRP A 58 1.08 -4.24 1.10
C TRP A 58 1.05 -4.05 2.61
N LEU A 59 -0.11 -4.24 3.22
CA LEU A 59 -0.22 -4.35 4.67
C LEU A 59 0.15 -5.77 5.07
N LEU A 60 1.21 -5.89 5.87
CA LEU A 60 1.69 -7.16 6.39
C LEU A 60 1.35 -7.27 7.88
N ASP A 61 0.98 -8.46 8.32
CA ASP A 61 0.80 -8.74 9.75
C ASP A 61 2.14 -8.97 10.47
N GLU A 62 2.08 -9.30 11.77
CA GLU A 62 3.28 -9.56 12.59
C GLU A 62 4.07 -10.79 12.13
N ALA A 63 3.46 -11.71 11.38
CA ALA A 63 4.13 -12.87 10.79
C ALA A 63 4.78 -12.55 9.43
N GLY A 64 4.49 -11.36 8.86
CA GLY A 64 4.92 -10.96 7.53
C GLY A 64 4.00 -11.44 6.42
N ASP A 65 2.82 -11.97 6.77
CA ASP A 65 1.83 -12.41 5.79
C ASP A 65 1.03 -11.20 5.26
N ILE A 66 0.72 -11.21 3.96
CA ILE A 66 -0.07 -10.14 3.34
C ILE A 66 -1.50 -10.21 3.84
N VAL A 67 -1.97 -9.12 4.44
CA VAL A 67 -3.35 -8.91 4.86
C VAL A 67 -4.17 -8.33 3.71
N GLU A 68 -3.67 -7.25 3.10
CA GLU A 68 -4.31 -6.54 2.00
C GLU A 68 -3.28 -5.72 1.20
N ALA A 69 -3.59 -5.44 -0.07
CA ALA A 69 -2.78 -4.60 -0.94
C ALA A 69 -3.55 -3.37 -1.42
N TYR A 70 -2.92 -2.20 -1.31
CA TYR A 70 -3.53 -0.92 -1.61
C TYR A 70 -2.87 -0.23 -2.80
N TRP A 71 -3.72 0.27 -3.69
CA TRP A 71 -3.35 1.08 -4.83
C TRP A 71 -3.90 2.49 -4.66
N LEU A 72 -3.17 3.47 -5.19
CA LEU A 72 -3.74 4.80 -5.39
C LEU A 72 -4.67 4.74 -6.62
N VAL A 73 -5.92 5.17 -6.49
CA VAL A 73 -6.96 5.13 -7.55
C VAL A 73 -7.76 6.43 -7.65
#